data_AF-A0AAE5C824-F1
#
_entry.id   AF-A0AAE5C824-F1
#
_cell.length_a   1.000
_cell.length_b   1.000
_cell.length_c   1.000
_cell.angle_alpha   90.00
_cell.angle_beta   90.00
_cell.angle_gamma   90.00
#
_symmetry.space_group_name_H-M   'P 1'
#
loop_
_entity.id
_entity.type
_entity.pdbx_description
1 polymer ?
#
loop_
_entity_poly.entity_id
_entity_poly.type
_entity_poly.pdbx_seq_one_letter_code
_entity_poly.pdbx_strand_id
1 'polypeptide(L)'
;MKVETIAVGGPRVVEWKGDEVLTSIFKTPVRGPVRAVKHNLEGDRQSDLAVHGGEYKAVYAYAAEHYPWWERRLGRGLEPANFGENLTISGFVEPDVCIGDLFRIGSAELEAAIPRLPCYKLAIRFGDPAMVKTFTQARRWGIYFRVAAEGEISQGDRVELAEPHPAGVPVYEVARVYAFDRDDEKTIRRLAAHERL
;
A
#
# COMPACT_ATOMS: atom_id res chain seq x y z
N MET A 1 -10.43 13.17 -1.56
CA MET A 1 -9.18 12.51 -1.98
C MET A 1 -9.20 12.34 -3.50
N LYS A 2 -8.04 12.22 -4.15
CA LYS A 2 -7.94 12.10 -5.62
C LYS A 2 -6.76 11.21 -6.02
N VAL A 3 -6.93 10.38 -7.05
CA VAL A 3 -5.84 9.58 -7.62
C VAL A 3 -4.90 10.48 -8.41
N GLU A 4 -3.66 10.62 -7.95
CA GLU A 4 -2.62 11.41 -8.64
C GLU A 4 -1.84 10.57 -9.63
N THR A 5 -1.62 9.30 -9.35
CA THR A 5 -0.89 8.39 -10.23
C THR A 5 -1.37 6.96 -10.05
N ILE A 6 -1.44 6.23 -11.16
CA ILE A 6 -1.61 4.77 -11.18
C ILE A 6 -0.31 4.19 -11.72
N ALA A 7 0.25 3.21 -11.01
CA ALA A 7 1.47 2.53 -11.40
C ALA A 7 1.29 1.00 -11.34
N VAL A 8 1.88 0.33 -12.31
CA VAL A 8 1.87 -1.14 -12.40
C VAL A 8 3.28 -1.63 -12.74
N GLY A 9 3.57 -2.88 -12.42
CA GLY A 9 4.88 -3.46 -12.69
C GLY A 9 4.87 -4.98 -12.65
N GLY A 10 5.88 -5.57 -13.30
CA GLY A 10 6.11 -7.01 -13.26
C GLY A 10 7.25 -7.41 -12.33
N PRO A 11 7.33 -8.70 -11.95
CA PRO A 11 8.54 -9.27 -11.37
C PRO A 11 9.75 -9.00 -12.27
N ARG A 12 10.86 -8.60 -11.65
CA ARG A 12 12.16 -8.50 -12.31
C ARG A 12 13.26 -8.99 -11.38
N VAL A 13 14.31 -9.54 -11.96
CA VAL A 13 15.52 -9.95 -11.22
C VAL A 13 16.40 -8.72 -11.03
N VAL A 14 16.91 -8.55 -9.81
CA VAL A 14 17.90 -7.52 -9.47
C VAL A 14 19.01 -8.16 -8.64
N GLU A 15 20.22 -7.64 -8.76
CA GLU A 15 21.32 -8.02 -7.89
C GLU A 15 21.23 -7.26 -6.56
N TRP A 16 21.27 -7.98 -5.45
CA TRP A 16 21.29 -7.39 -4.11
C TRP A 16 22.22 -8.17 -3.20
N LYS A 17 23.31 -7.51 -2.74
CA LYS A 17 24.35 -8.13 -1.89
C LYS A 17 25.00 -9.38 -2.48
N GLY A 18 25.10 -9.45 -3.81
CA GLY A 18 25.69 -10.58 -4.53
C GLY A 18 24.72 -11.70 -4.90
N ASP A 19 23.44 -11.59 -4.49
CA ASP A 19 22.40 -12.56 -4.84
C ASP A 19 21.42 -11.99 -5.88
N GLU A 20 20.92 -12.86 -6.76
CA GLU A 20 19.79 -12.53 -7.64
C GLU A 20 18.46 -12.61 -6.88
N VAL A 21 17.73 -11.49 -6.84
CA VAL A 21 16.45 -11.38 -6.14
C VAL A 21 15.32 -11.05 -7.11
N LEU A 22 14.27 -11.86 -7.12
CA LEU A 22 13.04 -11.56 -7.84
C LEU A 22 12.16 -10.57 -7.04
N THR A 23 11.83 -9.43 -7.64
CA THR A 23 11.05 -8.38 -6.97
C THR A 23 10.07 -7.67 -7.90
N SER A 24 8.93 -7.24 -7.35
CA SER A 24 7.90 -6.43 -8.03
C SER A 24 7.74 -5.04 -7.42
N ILE A 25 8.75 -4.58 -6.66
CA ILE A 25 8.68 -3.26 -6.00
C ILE A 25 8.81 -2.11 -6.98
N PHE A 26 9.33 -2.38 -8.18
CA PHE A 26 9.49 -1.37 -9.22
C PHE A 26 8.24 -1.36 -10.09
N LYS A 27 7.49 -0.28 -9.97
CA LYS A 27 6.31 0.01 -10.80
C LYS A 27 6.57 1.26 -11.62
N THR A 28 5.88 1.36 -12.74
CA THR A 28 5.95 2.50 -13.64
C THR A 28 4.56 3.11 -13.77
N PRO A 29 4.43 4.45 -13.75
CA PRO A 29 3.17 5.11 -14.04
C PRO A 29 2.59 4.69 -15.39
N VAL A 30 1.29 4.47 -15.43
CA VAL A 30 0.54 4.20 -16.66
C VAL A 30 -0.45 5.31 -16.94
N ARG A 31 -0.81 5.46 -18.21
CA ARG A 31 -1.80 6.44 -18.69
C ARG A 31 -3.09 5.73 -19.09
N GLY A 32 -4.20 6.43 -18.93
CA GLY A 32 -5.53 5.91 -19.25
C GLY A 32 -6.14 5.07 -18.12
N PRO A 33 -7.38 4.59 -18.32
CA PRO A 33 -8.06 3.74 -17.36
C PRO A 33 -7.31 2.41 -17.15
N VAL A 34 -7.26 1.96 -15.91
CA VAL A 34 -6.72 0.67 -15.51
C VAL A 34 -7.79 -0.10 -14.77
N ARG A 35 -8.05 -1.34 -15.20
CA ARG A 35 -9.04 -2.18 -14.56
C ARG A 35 -8.52 -2.77 -13.25
N ALA A 36 -9.24 -2.56 -12.17
CA ALA A 36 -9.09 -3.30 -10.93
C ALA A 36 -9.86 -4.62 -11.05
N VAL A 37 -9.13 -5.72 -10.89
CA VAL A 37 -9.65 -7.10 -10.89
C VAL A 37 -9.45 -7.72 -9.51
N LYS A 38 -10.17 -8.79 -9.21
CA LYS A 38 -10.25 -9.39 -7.86
C LYS A 38 -8.94 -9.43 -7.03
N HIS A 39 -7.80 -9.66 -7.68
CA HIS A 39 -6.52 -9.81 -7.00
C HIS A 39 -5.43 -8.81 -7.41
N ASN A 40 -5.68 -7.90 -8.35
CA ASN A 40 -4.68 -6.89 -8.75
C ASN A 40 -5.26 -5.76 -9.62
N LEU A 41 -4.43 -4.81 -10.02
CA LEU A 41 -4.67 -3.99 -11.20
C LEU A 41 -4.17 -4.69 -12.48
N GLU A 42 -4.89 -4.54 -13.59
CA GLU A 42 -4.41 -5.02 -14.89
C GLU A 42 -3.04 -4.42 -15.24
N GLY A 43 -2.13 -5.28 -15.69
CA GLY A 43 -0.73 -4.92 -15.95
C GLY A 43 0.20 -5.03 -14.73
N ASP A 44 -0.32 -5.17 -13.51
CA ASP A 44 0.50 -5.41 -12.32
C ASP A 44 0.65 -6.91 -12.01
N ARG A 45 1.84 -7.31 -11.56
CA ARG A 45 2.14 -8.69 -11.18
C ARG A 45 3.06 -8.73 -9.95
N GLN A 46 2.66 -9.55 -8.99
CA GLN A 46 3.41 -9.75 -7.77
C GLN A 46 4.28 -11.00 -7.87
N SER A 47 5.50 -10.91 -7.36
CA SER A 47 6.56 -11.94 -7.50
C SER A 47 6.37 -13.14 -6.57
N ASP A 48 5.59 -12.99 -5.51
CA ASP A 48 5.42 -14.00 -4.46
C ASP A 48 4.04 -13.80 -3.83
N LEU A 49 3.04 -14.57 -4.26
CA LEU A 49 1.68 -14.46 -3.75
C LEU A 49 1.50 -14.99 -2.31
N ALA A 50 2.46 -15.72 -1.76
CA ALA A 50 2.39 -16.20 -0.38
C ALA A 50 2.64 -15.07 0.63
N VAL A 51 3.54 -14.13 0.29
CA VAL A 51 3.89 -13.00 1.16
C VAL A 51 3.40 -11.66 0.61
N HIS A 52 3.39 -11.50 -0.71
CA HIS A 52 3.08 -10.27 -1.44
C HIS A 52 1.93 -10.50 -2.42
N GLY A 53 0.73 -10.11 -2.03
CA GLY A 53 -0.44 -10.22 -2.88
C GLY A 53 -1.58 -10.99 -2.27
N GLY A 54 -2.43 -11.48 -3.16
CA GLY A 54 -3.70 -12.09 -2.80
C GLY A 54 -4.77 -11.04 -2.53
N GLU A 55 -5.94 -11.53 -2.16
CA GLU A 55 -7.16 -10.74 -1.96
C GLU A 55 -6.93 -9.50 -1.07
N TYR A 56 -6.25 -9.66 0.06
CA TYR A 56 -6.00 -8.57 1.02
C TYR A 56 -4.91 -7.58 0.62
N LYS A 57 -4.19 -7.83 -0.49
CA LYS A 57 -3.07 -7.00 -0.97
C LYS A 57 -3.16 -6.74 -2.48
N ALA A 58 -4.38 -6.61 -2.99
CA ALA A 58 -4.63 -6.43 -4.41
C ALA A 58 -4.14 -5.06 -4.91
N VAL A 59 -4.41 -3.99 -4.15
CA VAL A 59 -4.02 -2.62 -4.54
C VAL A 59 -3.32 -1.95 -3.35
N TYR A 60 -2.09 -1.48 -3.55
CA TYR A 60 -1.37 -0.69 -2.54
C TYR A 60 -1.55 0.81 -2.81
N ALA A 61 -2.06 1.57 -1.84
CA ALA A 61 -2.15 3.02 -1.92
C ALA A 61 -1.19 3.71 -0.94
N TYR A 62 -0.66 4.86 -1.37
CA TYR A 62 0.25 5.70 -0.60
C TYR A 62 -0.12 7.18 -0.73
N ALA A 63 -0.10 7.91 0.39
CA ALA A 63 -0.41 9.33 0.36
C ALA A 63 0.66 10.15 -0.36
N ALA A 64 0.24 11.03 -1.27
CA ALA A 64 1.11 11.94 -2.01
C ALA A 64 1.86 12.89 -1.05
N GLU A 65 1.24 13.25 0.06
CA GLU A 65 1.78 14.12 1.11
C GLU A 65 3.04 13.56 1.78
N HIS A 66 3.27 12.25 1.69
CA HIS A 66 4.47 11.62 2.25
C HIS A 66 5.72 11.89 1.41
N TYR A 67 5.58 12.11 0.11
CA TYR A 67 6.71 12.29 -0.81
C TYR A 67 7.60 13.47 -0.42
N PRO A 68 7.08 14.70 -0.24
CA PRO A 68 7.90 15.84 0.18
C PRO A 68 8.62 15.63 1.52
N TRP A 69 7.98 14.89 2.45
CA TRP A 69 8.62 14.56 3.73
C TRP A 69 9.80 13.60 3.52
N TRP A 70 9.62 12.58 2.69
CA TRP A 70 10.67 11.61 2.37
C TRP A 70 11.83 12.22 1.62
N GLU A 71 11.56 13.09 0.64
CA GLU A 71 12.62 13.78 -0.11
C GLU A 71 13.50 14.61 0.82
N ARG A 72 12.89 15.36 1.76
CA ARG A 72 13.64 16.09 2.79
C ARG A 72 14.41 15.14 3.72
N ARG A 73 13.79 14.03 4.13
CA ARG A 73 14.40 13.06 5.06
C ARG A 73 15.57 12.30 4.43
N LEU A 74 15.53 12.08 3.12
CA LEU A 74 16.53 11.32 2.35
C LEU A 74 17.54 12.21 1.63
N GLY A 75 17.28 13.51 1.52
CA GLY A 75 18.15 14.47 0.83
C GLY A 75 18.21 14.27 -0.69
N ARG A 76 17.18 13.65 -1.29
CA ARG A 76 17.10 13.40 -2.74
C ARG A 76 15.66 13.38 -3.22
N GLY A 77 15.46 13.63 -4.51
CA GLY A 77 14.16 13.44 -5.17
C GLY A 77 13.72 11.98 -5.20
N LEU A 78 12.41 11.77 -5.25
CA LEU A 78 11.81 10.44 -5.41
C LEU A 78 11.06 10.34 -6.74
N GLU A 79 11.09 9.15 -7.34
CA GLU A 79 10.31 8.84 -8.53
C GLU A 79 8.88 8.46 -8.14
N PRO A 80 7.89 8.59 -9.04
CA PRO A 80 6.57 8.02 -8.82
C PRO A 80 6.63 6.53 -8.47
N ALA A 81 5.73 6.07 -7.61
CA ALA A 81 5.69 4.70 -7.12
C ALA A 81 6.98 4.23 -6.41
N ASN A 82 7.75 5.14 -5.80
CA ASN A 82 9.03 4.81 -5.16
C ASN A 82 8.89 3.81 -3.99
N PHE A 83 7.70 3.70 -3.40
CA PHE A 83 7.42 2.74 -2.32
C PHE A 83 6.78 1.44 -2.83
N GLY A 84 6.58 1.33 -4.16
CA GLY A 84 5.99 0.20 -4.83
C GLY A 84 4.46 0.19 -4.81
N GLU A 85 3.84 1.34 -4.54
CA GLU A 85 2.41 1.55 -4.56
C GLU A 85 1.80 1.51 -5.96
N ASN A 86 0.57 1.03 -6.04
CA ASN A 86 -0.24 1.06 -7.24
C ASN A 86 -0.92 2.43 -7.39
N LEU A 87 -1.40 3.01 -6.29
CA LEU A 87 -2.11 4.29 -6.29
C LEU A 87 -1.37 5.30 -5.42
N THR A 88 -0.99 6.43 -6.00
CA THR A 88 -0.62 7.61 -5.23
C THR A 88 -1.84 8.50 -5.10
N ILE A 89 -2.27 8.82 -3.88
CA ILE A 89 -3.54 9.52 -3.61
C ILE A 89 -3.25 10.81 -2.83
N SER A 90 -3.83 11.94 -3.28
CA SER A 90 -3.80 13.20 -2.54
C SER A 90 -5.02 13.40 -1.65
N GLY A 91 -4.81 14.13 -0.56
CA GLY A 91 -5.75 14.31 0.54
C GLY A 91 -5.98 13.04 1.36
N PHE A 92 -5.11 12.03 1.24
CA PHE A 92 -5.32 10.70 1.81
C PHE A 92 -4.85 10.66 3.27
N VAL A 93 -5.80 10.66 4.19
CA VAL A 93 -5.53 10.65 5.63
C VAL A 93 -5.51 9.22 6.14
N GLU A 94 -4.45 8.49 5.81
CA GLU A 94 -4.29 7.07 6.13
C GLU A 94 -4.52 6.69 7.61
N PRO A 95 -4.12 7.48 8.62
CA PRO A 95 -4.38 7.13 10.02
C PRO A 95 -5.85 7.02 10.40
N ASP A 96 -6.75 7.69 9.64
CA ASP A 96 -8.19 7.71 9.90
C ASP A 96 -8.92 6.59 9.15
N VAL A 97 -8.24 5.90 8.22
CA VAL A 97 -8.82 4.80 7.46
C VAL A 97 -8.95 3.57 8.33
N CYS A 98 -10.15 3.02 8.39
CA CYS A 98 -10.48 1.83 9.15
C CYS A 98 -10.49 0.58 8.29
N ILE A 99 -10.22 -0.56 8.92
CA ILE A 99 -10.29 -1.87 8.29
C ILE A 99 -11.74 -2.14 7.89
N GLY A 100 -11.95 -2.49 6.63
CA GLY A 100 -13.27 -2.72 6.06
C GLY A 100 -13.92 -1.46 5.47
N ASP A 101 -13.31 -0.28 5.58
CA ASP A 101 -13.84 0.93 4.92
C ASP A 101 -13.89 0.72 3.40
N LEU A 102 -15.05 0.98 2.81
CA LEU A 102 -15.28 0.84 1.37
C LEU A 102 -15.10 2.18 0.67
N PHE A 103 -14.17 2.22 -0.28
CA PHE A 103 -13.89 3.39 -1.09
C PHE A 103 -14.35 3.18 -2.52
N ARG A 104 -15.03 4.18 -3.08
CA ARG A 104 -15.36 4.24 -4.50
C ARG A 104 -14.30 5.06 -5.23
N ILE A 105 -13.77 4.50 -6.32
CA ILE A 105 -12.80 5.15 -7.20
C ILE A 105 -13.12 4.77 -8.65
N GLY A 106 -13.50 5.75 -9.46
CA GLY A 106 -14.02 5.47 -10.81
C GLY A 106 -15.26 4.57 -10.72
N SER A 107 -15.22 3.42 -11.41
CA SER A 107 -16.26 2.39 -11.32
C SER A 107 -15.91 1.21 -10.40
N ALA A 108 -14.73 1.22 -9.78
CA ALA A 108 -14.30 0.18 -8.85
C ALA A 108 -14.66 0.52 -7.40
N GLU A 109 -14.79 -0.53 -6.58
CA GLU A 109 -14.90 -0.40 -5.12
C GLU A 109 -13.76 -1.15 -4.45
N LEU A 110 -13.01 -0.45 -3.61
CA LEU A 110 -11.84 -0.95 -2.89
C LEU A 110 -12.11 -0.93 -1.38
N GLU A 111 -11.97 -2.07 -0.73
CA GLU A 111 -12.13 -2.20 0.73
C GLU A 111 -10.75 -2.17 1.39
N ALA A 112 -10.57 -1.28 2.37
CA ALA A 112 -9.32 -1.17 3.13
C ALA A 112 -9.08 -2.47 3.92
N ALA A 113 -7.91 -3.08 3.75
CA ALA A 113 -7.62 -4.39 4.31
C ALA A 113 -6.58 -4.30 5.44
N ILE A 114 -5.33 -4.00 5.10
CA ILE A 114 -4.21 -4.07 6.03
C ILE A 114 -3.17 -2.98 5.72
N PRO A 115 -2.34 -2.56 6.69
CA PRO A 115 -1.26 -1.64 6.41
C PRO A 115 -0.17 -2.34 5.57
N ARG A 116 0.61 -1.54 4.85
CA ARG A 116 1.85 -2.05 4.26
C ARG A 116 2.90 -2.24 5.34
N LEU A 117 3.09 -3.48 5.79
CA LEU A 117 4.17 -3.82 6.73
C LEU A 117 5.54 -3.70 6.06
N PRO A 118 6.57 -3.12 6.70
CA PRO A 118 7.91 -2.96 6.14
C PRO A 118 8.53 -4.29 5.66
N CYS A 119 9.19 -4.32 4.50
CA CYS A 119 9.94 -5.50 4.04
C CYS A 119 11.25 -5.13 3.34
N TYR A 120 12.17 -6.09 3.21
CA TYR A 120 13.52 -5.86 2.67
C TYR A 120 13.53 -5.41 1.19
N LYS A 121 12.45 -5.63 0.42
CA LYS A 121 12.35 -5.09 -0.95
C LYS A 121 12.43 -3.56 -0.98
N LEU A 122 12.07 -2.86 0.11
CA LEU A 122 12.30 -1.41 0.25
C LEU A 122 13.81 -1.09 0.26
N ALA A 123 14.63 -1.86 0.96
CA ALA A 123 16.08 -1.66 0.96
C ALA A 123 16.66 -1.79 -0.46
N ILE A 124 16.17 -2.78 -1.22
CA ILE A 124 16.53 -2.95 -2.64
C ILE A 124 16.13 -1.71 -3.45
N ARG A 125 14.89 -1.23 -3.32
CA ARG A 125 14.39 -0.09 -4.10
C ARG A 125 15.16 1.21 -3.83
N PHE A 126 15.60 1.40 -2.59
CA PHE A 126 16.31 2.60 -2.16
C PHE A 126 17.83 2.46 -2.24
N GLY A 127 18.37 1.25 -2.40
CA GLY A 127 19.81 0.97 -2.35
C GLY A 127 20.38 1.10 -0.94
N ASP A 128 19.56 0.97 0.11
CA ASP A 128 19.94 1.24 1.49
C ASP A 128 19.36 0.18 2.45
N PRO A 129 20.20 -0.67 3.07
CA PRO A 129 19.77 -1.66 4.08
C PRO A 129 19.04 -1.04 5.28
N ALA A 130 19.35 0.20 5.66
CA ALA A 130 18.70 0.88 6.78
C ALA A 130 17.28 1.36 6.43
N MET A 131 16.90 1.37 5.15
CA MET A 131 15.61 1.91 4.69
C MET A 131 14.42 1.22 5.35
N VAL A 132 14.49 -0.08 5.62
CA VAL A 132 13.41 -0.80 6.31
C VAL A 132 13.16 -0.18 7.69
N LYS A 133 14.21 0.03 8.48
CA LYS A 133 14.11 0.65 9.82
C LYS A 133 13.61 2.09 9.70
N THR A 134 14.14 2.87 8.76
CA THR A 134 13.71 4.25 8.53
C THR A 134 12.23 4.33 8.17
N PHE A 135 11.75 3.45 7.28
CA PHE A 135 10.34 3.33 6.90
C PHE A 135 9.44 2.94 8.06
N THR A 136 9.85 1.94 8.86
CA THR A 136 9.15 1.54 10.08
C THR A 136 8.97 2.73 11.02
N GLN A 137 10.07 3.45 11.31
CA GLN A 137 10.07 4.58 12.25
C GLN A 137 9.28 5.79 11.77
N ALA A 138 9.23 6.01 10.45
CA ALA A 138 8.50 7.13 9.87
C ALA A 138 6.98 7.03 10.04
N ARG A 139 6.44 5.81 10.23
CA ARG A 139 4.99 5.56 10.37
C ARG A 139 4.18 6.14 9.21
N ARG A 140 4.73 6.06 8.01
CA ARG A 140 4.09 6.46 6.74
C ARG A 140 4.01 5.21 5.89
N TRP A 141 3.12 4.31 6.26
CA TRP A 141 3.14 2.95 5.72
C TRP A 141 2.28 2.83 4.49
N GLY A 142 1.18 3.56 4.39
CA GLY A 142 0.16 3.31 3.38
C GLY A 142 -0.63 2.05 3.65
N ILE A 143 -1.59 1.79 2.75
CA ILE A 143 -2.68 0.85 2.98
C ILE A 143 -2.85 -0.05 1.77
N TYR A 144 -2.99 -1.35 2.02
CA TYR A 144 -3.46 -2.29 1.04
C TYR A 144 -4.98 -2.38 1.06
N PHE A 145 -5.55 -2.47 -0.12
CA PHE A 145 -6.96 -2.66 -0.39
C PHE A 145 -7.19 -4.00 -1.09
N ARG A 146 -8.35 -4.60 -0.80
CA ARG A 146 -8.95 -5.66 -1.60
C ARG A 146 -9.91 -5.05 -2.62
N VAL A 147 -10.13 -5.73 -3.74
CA VAL A 147 -11.13 -5.31 -4.74
C VAL A 147 -12.47 -5.91 -4.35
N ALA A 148 -13.38 -5.06 -3.84
CA ALA A 148 -14.72 -5.46 -3.45
C ALA A 148 -15.65 -5.53 -4.68
N ALA A 149 -15.51 -4.57 -5.60
CA ALA A 149 -16.14 -4.60 -6.92
C ALA A 149 -15.11 -4.26 -8.01
N GLU A 150 -15.01 -5.13 -9.01
CA GLU A 150 -14.17 -4.88 -10.18
C GLU A 150 -14.68 -3.66 -10.96
N GLY A 151 -13.76 -2.90 -11.53
CA GLY A 151 -14.09 -1.69 -12.27
C GLY A 151 -12.84 -1.02 -12.82
N GLU A 152 -12.99 0.16 -13.38
CA GLU A 152 -11.89 0.96 -13.93
C GLU A 152 -11.57 2.13 -13.02
N ILE A 153 -10.27 2.39 -12.89
CA ILE A 153 -9.70 3.51 -12.15
C ILE A 153 -8.83 4.32 -13.12
N SER A 154 -9.00 5.63 -13.11
CA SER A 154 -8.23 6.57 -13.92
C SER A 154 -7.49 7.59 -13.05
N GLN A 155 -6.38 8.10 -13.58
CA GLN A 155 -5.74 9.27 -12.98
C GLN A 155 -6.74 10.44 -12.94
N GLY A 156 -6.80 11.13 -11.81
CA GLY A 156 -7.73 12.22 -11.58
C GLY A 156 -9.07 11.79 -10.96
N ASP A 157 -9.37 10.49 -10.89
CA ASP A 157 -10.58 10.01 -10.24
C ASP A 157 -10.64 10.44 -8.78
N ARG A 158 -11.84 10.82 -8.35
CA ARG A 158 -12.11 11.11 -6.95
C ARG A 158 -12.10 9.80 -6.17
N VAL A 159 -11.45 9.84 -5.01
CA VAL A 159 -11.48 8.76 -4.03
C VAL A 159 -12.44 9.18 -2.94
N GLU A 160 -13.51 8.42 -2.78
CA GLU A 160 -14.62 8.70 -1.85
C GLU A 160 -14.79 7.55 -0.88
N LEU A 161 -14.87 7.86 0.43
CA LEU A 161 -15.34 6.90 1.41
C LEU A 161 -16.85 6.69 1.17
N ALA A 162 -17.20 5.55 0.58
CA ALA A 162 -18.58 5.22 0.23
C ALA A 162 -19.31 4.64 1.44
N GLU A 163 -18.66 3.76 2.19
CA GLU A 163 -19.22 3.13 3.39
C GLU A 163 -18.14 2.97 4.46
N PRO A 164 -18.26 3.64 5.62
CA PRO A 164 -17.36 3.40 6.75
C PRO A 164 -17.70 2.07 7.43
N HIS A 165 -16.69 1.33 7.88
CA HIS A 165 -16.91 0.07 8.58
C HIS A 165 -17.36 0.32 10.04
N PRO A 166 -18.45 -0.33 10.52
CA PRO A 166 -19.01 -0.05 11.84
C PRO A 166 -18.07 -0.39 13.01
N ALA A 167 -17.09 -1.28 12.79
CA ALA A 167 -16.11 -1.62 13.81
C ALA A 167 -15.13 -0.47 14.14
N GLY A 168 -14.94 0.49 13.21
CA GLY A 168 -14.13 1.69 13.43
C GLY A 168 -12.69 1.41 13.88
N VAL A 169 -12.09 0.31 13.40
CA VAL A 169 -10.72 -0.10 13.77
C VAL A 169 -9.72 0.47 12.77
N PRO A 170 -8.83 1.39 13.16
CA PRO A 170 -7.86 1.97 12.24
C PRO A 170 -6.89 0.93 11.69
N VAL A 171 -6.64 0.95 10.37
CA VAL A 171 -5.68 0.07 9.70
C VAL A 171 -4.29 0.17 10.34
N TYR A 172 -3.91 1.39 10.74
CA TYR A 172 -2.61 1.70 11.34
C TYR A 172 -2.39 1.03 12.70
N GLU A 173 -3.45 0.63 13.39
CA GLU A 173 -3.33 -0.05 14.67
C GLU A 173 -2.66 -1.42 14.53
N VAL A 174 -2.91 -2.12 13.42
CA VAL A 174 -2.26 -3.39 13.08
C VAL A 174 -0.75 -3.22 12.94
N ALA A 175 -0.31 -2.20 12.19
CA ALA A 175 1.11 -1.95 12.00
C ALA A 175 1.80 -1.46 13.29
N ARG A 176 1.08 -0.73 14.15
CA ARG A 176 1.57 -0.32 15.47
C ARG A 176 1.94 -1.53 16.35
N VAL A 177 1.02 -2.47 16.54
CA VAL A 177 1.29 -3.66 17.38
C VAL A 177 2.30 -4.60 16.73
N TYR A 178 2.32 -4.66 15.40
CA TYR A 178 3.32 -5.45 14.67
C TYR A 178 4.75 -4.90 14.83
N ALA A 179 4.91 -3.58 14.74
CA ALA A 179 6.21 -2.92 14.65
C ALA A 179 6.77 -2.41 15.99
N PHE A 180 5.92 -2.04 16.95
CA PHE A 180 6.32 -1.36 18.18
C PHE A 180 5.74 -2.03 19.44
N ASP A 181 4.42 -2.16 19.51
CA ASP A 181 3.71 -2.50 20.75
C ASP A 181 3.39 -4.01 20.78
N ARG A 182 4.43 -4.85 20.67
CA ARG A 182 4.30 -6.30 20.46
C ARG A 182 3.75 -7.08 21.67
N ASP A 183 3.76 -6.45 22.82
CA ASP A 183 3.30 -6.95 24.11
C ASP A 183 1.88 -6.43 24.48
N ASP A 184 1.25 -5.60 23.62
CA ASP A 184 -0.14 -5.18 23.80
C ASP A 184 -1.12 -6.31 23.43
N GLU A 185 -1.15 -7.35 24.27
CA GLU A 185 -2.00 -8.54 24.10
C GLU A 185 -3.48 -8.18 23.97
N LYS A 186 -3.92 -7.11 24.65
CA LYS A 186 -5.31 -6.66 24.61
C LYS A 186 -5.68 -6.20 23.21
N THR A 187 -4.86 -5.33 22.62
CA THR A 187 -5.08 -4.87 21.24
C THR A 187 -4.93 -6.02 20.26
N ILE A 188 -3.92 -6.88 20.42
CA ILE A 188 -3.71 -8.04 19.53
C ILE A 188 -4.93 -8.97 19.53
N ARG A 189 -5.48 -9.32 20.70
CA ARG A 189 -6.70 -10.15 20.80
C ARG A 189 -7.90 -9.49 20.14
N ARG A 190 -8.07 -8.17 20.31
CA ARG A 190 -9.16 -7.42 19.67
C ARG A 190 -9.04 -7.41 18.15
N LEU A 191 -7.83 -7.18 17.62
CA LEU A 191 -7.57 -7.20 16.19
C LEU A 191 -7.76 -8.60 15.60
N ALA A 192 -7.30 -9.64 16.30
CA ALA A 192 -7.47 -11.04 15.88
C ALA A 192 -8.94 -11.51 15.88
N ALA A 193 -9.84 -10.80 16.56
CA ALA A 193 -11.28 -11.06 16.56
C ALA A 193 -12.04 -10.27 15.47
N HIS A 194 -11.36 -9.41 14.69
CA HIS A 194 -11.99 -8.61 13.65
C HIS A 194 -12.28 -9.47 12.42
N GLU A 195 -13.54 -9.54 11.97
CA GLU A 195 -13.98 -10.44 10.89
C GLU A 195 -13.32 -10.19 9.51
N ARG A 196 -12.74 -9.00 9.32
CA ARG A 196 -12.06 -8.59 8.07
C ARG A 196 -10.53 -8.70 8.11
N LEU A 197 -9.93 -9.15 9.22
CA LEU A 197 -8.48 -9.38 9.39
C LEU A 197 -8.17 -10.89 9.45
#